data_AF-A0A2J6UTH4-F1
#
_entry.id   AF-A0A2J6UTH4-F1
#
_cell.length_a   1.000
_cell.length_b   1.000
_cell.length_c   1.000
_cell.angle_alpha   90.00
_cell.angle_beta   90.00
_cell.angle_gamma   90.00
#
_symmetry.space_group_name_H-M   'P 1'
#
loop_
_entity.id
_entity.type
_entity.pdbx_description
1 polymer ?
#
loop_
_entity_poly.entity_id
_entity_poly.type
_entity_poly.pdbx_seq_one_letter_code
_entity_poly.pdbx_strand_id
1 'polypeptide(L)'
;MKKCFIFIVLLLTGCAAKQVPYSPLDVVNKKVAANVIEQVVMEQPTKFRPEGLVVTNSYLGLSEGYNSKVVAVGNYSDASNLVVLSANVKLSDINSRYYFNSISALELYSKRDWFIIQLKNDEKRVTKRFYTRSLEKAQRFIDSMNYMQSSTKPFGVE
;
A
#
# COMPACT_ATOMS: atom_id res chain seq x y z
N MET A 1 -44.51 25.23 -0.33
CA MET A 1 -43.25 25.06 0.45
C MET A 1 -42.84 23.61 0.71
N LYS A 2 -43.74 22.61 0.71
CA LYS A 2 -43.39 21.18 0.92
C LYS A 2 -42.62 20.49 -0.22
N LYS A 3 -42.78 20.93 -1.48
CA LYS A 3 -42.13 20.29 -2.65
C LYS A 3 -40.62 20.55 -2.77
N CYS A 4 -40.11 21.61 -2.14
CA CYS A 4 -38.68 21.96 -2.19
C CYS A 4 -37.84 21.09 -1.24
N PHE A 5 -38.44 20.59 -0.16
CA PHE A 5 -37.73 19.79 0.85
C PHE A 5 -37.33 18.38 0.34
N ILE A 6 -38.07 17.83 -0.61
CA ILE A 6 -37.79 16.49 -1.18
C ILE A 6 -36.54 16.52 -2.09
N PHE A 7 -36.27 17.63 -2.77
CA PHE A 7 -35.12 17.76 -3.67
C PHE A 7 -33.78 17.85 -2.93
N ILE A 8 -33.79 18.34 -1.69
CA ILE A 8 -32.58 18.52 -0.86
C ILE A 8 -32.11 17.19 -0.25
N VAL A 9 -33.05 16.28 0.06
CA VAL A 9 -32.73 14.96 0.63
C VAL A 9 -32.11 14.02 -0.43
N LEU A 10 -32.46 14.15 -1.71
CA LEU A 10 -31.88 13.35 -2.79
C LEU A 10 -30.45 13.75 -3.18
N LEU A 11 -30.02 14.99 -2.89
CA LEU A 11 -28.65 15.46 -3.14
C LEU A 11 -27.65 15.03 -2.05
N LEU A 12 -28.14 14.46 -0.95
CA LEU A 12 -27.32 14.02 0.18
C LEU A 12 -26.87 12.55 0.10
N THR A 13 -27.24 11.79 -0.94
CA THR A 13 -26.58 10.52 -1.29
C THR A 13 -25.24 10.81 -1.95
N GLY A 14 -24.41 11.60 -1.25
CA GLY A 14 -23.06 11.95 -1.65
C GLY A 14 -22.22 10.70 -1.83
N CYS A 15 -21.42 10.72 -2.89
CA CYS A 15 -20.50 9.68 -3.35
C CYS A 15 -19.39 9.40 -2.30
N ALA A 16 -19.77 8.84 -1.16
CA ALA A 16 -18.89 8.47 -0.06
C ALA A 16 -18.13 7.19 -0.42
N ALA A 17 -16.87 7.09 0.01
CA ALA A 17 -16.13 5.84 -0.11
C ALA A 17 -16.77 4.80 0.81
N LYS A 18 -17.14 3.64 0.27
CA LYS A 18 -17.71 2.52 1.03
C LYS A 18 -16.59 1.60 1.47
N GLN A 19 -16.53 1.24 2.75
CA GLN A 19 -15.61 0.20 3.21
C GLN A 19 -16.03 -1.15 2.62
N VAL A 20 -15.06 -1.88 2.07
CA VAL A 20 -15.24 -3.23 1.56
C VAL A 20 -14.67 -4.18 2.61
N PRO A 21 -15.51 -4.96 3.30
CA PRO A 21 -15.01 -5.93 4.27
C PRO A 21 -14.17 -6.97 3.53
N TYR A 22 -12.96 -7.22 4.02
CA TYR A 22 -12.07 -8.22 3.48
C TYR A 22 -11.19 -8.79 4.58
N SER A 23 -11.11 -10.12 4.64
CA SER A 23 -10.20 -10.84 5.52
C SER A 23 -9.06 -11.40 4.67
N PRO A 24 -7.78 -11.17 5.06
CA PRO A 24 -6.64 -11.61 4.29
C PRO A 24 -6.60 -13.13 4.14
N LEU A 25 -6.16 -13.61 2.98
CA LEU A 25 -5.84 -15.01 2.72
C LEU A 25 -4.34 -15.25 2.90
N ASP A 26 -3.98 -16.48 3.23
CA ASP A 26 -2.58 -16.87 3.38
C ASP A 26 -1.82 -16.75 2.06
N VAL A 27 -0.71 -15.99 2.08
CA VAL A 27 0.25 -15.95 0.98
C VAL A 27 1.33 -16.99 1.22
N VAL A 28 1.64 -17.76 0.18
CA VAL A 28 2.53 -18.93 0.30
C VAL A 28 4.00 -18.55 0.45
N ASN A 29 4.42 -17.41 -0.10
CA ASN A 29 5.84 -17.05 -0.17
C ASN A 29 6.07 -15.53 -0.14
N LYS A 30 7.04 -15.12 0.68
CA LYS A 30 7.59 -13.76 0.75
C LYS A 30 7.96 -13.13 -0.59
N LYS A 31 8.60 -13.87 -1.51
CA LYS A 31 8.94 -13.34 -2.83
C LYS A 31 7.68 -12.99 -3.64
N VAL A 32 6.64 -13.84 -3.53
CA VAL A 32 5.35 -13.58 -4.17
C VAL A 32 4.68 -12.36 -3.54
N ALA A 33 4.68 -12.26 -2.21
CA ALA A 33 4.16 -11.09 -1.50
C ALA A 33 4.85 -9.80 -1.94
N ALA A 34 6.18 -9.79 -2.01
CA ALA A 34 6.96 -8.63 -2.42
C ALA A 34 6.69 -8.24 -3.89
N ASN A 35 6.59 -9.22 -4.81
CA ASN A 35 6.24 -8.97 -6.21
C ASN A 35 4.84 -8.35 -6.36
N VAL A 36 3.85 -8.84 -5.61
CA VAL A 36 2.48 -8.31 -5.65
C VAL A 36 2.45 -6.88 -5.10
N ILE A 37 3.15 -6.62 -4.00
CA ILE A 37 3.31 -5.26 -3.45
C ILE A 37 3.91 -4.34 -4.51
N GLU A 38 5.00 -4.76 -5.15
CA GLU A 38 5.65 -4.00 -6.22
C GLU A 38 4.71 -3.69 -7.37
N GLN A 39 4.05 -4.71 -7.91
CA GLN A 39 3.16 -4.55 -9.03
C GLN A 39 2.04 -3.56 -8.72
N VAL A 40 1.37 -3.70 -7.58
CA VAL A 40 0.24 -2.82 -7.21
C VAL A 40 0.71 -1.39 -6.94
N VAL A 41 1.87 -1.20 -6.31
CA VAL A 41 2.42 0.14 -6.03
C VAL A 41 2.87 0.86 -7.30
N MET A 42 3.51 0.13 -8.22
CA MET A 42 4.08 0.70 -9.44
C MET A 42 3.07 0.84 -10.58
N GLU A 43 1.93 0.15 -10.54
CA GLU A 43 0.87 0.31 -11.54
C GLU A 43 -0.18 1.39 -11.19
N GLN A 44 -0.09 2.01 -10.01
CA GLN A 44 -0.98 3.10 -9.59
C GLN A 44 -0.96 4.27 -10.59
N PRO A 45 -1.99 5.16 -10.60
CA PRO A 45 -1.93 6.40 -11.38
C PRO A 45 -0.68 7.20 -11.06
N THR A 46 -0.09 7.85 -12.08
CA THR A 46 1.19 8.59 -11.96
C THR A 46 1.19 9.58 -10.78
N LYS A 47 0.05 10.19 -10.46
CA LYS A 47 -0.11 11.09 -9.31
C LYS A 47 0.22 10.45 -7.95
N PHE A 48 -0.02 9.14 -7.79
CA PHE A 48 0.14 8.41 -6.53
C PHE A 48 1.26 7.37 -6.56
N ARG A 49 1.79 7.09 -7.76
CA ARG A 49 2.89 6.18 -8.00
C ARG A 49 4.19 6.83 -7.49
N PRO A 50 4.95 6.16 -6.62
CA PRO A 50 6.27 6.66 -6.22
C PRO A 50 7.26 6.56 -7.40
N GLU A 51 8.36 7.32 -7.34
CA GLU A 51 9.44 7.21 -8.32
C GLU A 51 10.16 5.86 -8.21
N GLY A 52 10.13 5.29 -7.00
CA GLY A 52 10.27 3.86 -6.84
C GLY A 52 10.11 3.36 -5.42
N LEU A 53 10.53 2.12 -5.25
CA LEU A 53 10.05 1.24 -4.20
C LEU A 53 11.16 0.29 -3.77
N VAL A 54 11.23 0.03 -2.47
CA VAL A 54 11.96 -1.09 -1.88
C VAL A 54 11.02 -1.84 -0.94
N VAL A 55 10.85 -3.14 -1.16
CA VAL A 55 10.24 -4.03 -0.16
C VAL A 55 11.37 -4.72 0.60
N THR A 56 11.33 -4.73 1.93
CA THR A 56 12.30 -5.46 2.77
C THR A 56 11.55 -6.44 3.67
N ASN A 57 12.20 -7.03 4.67
CA ASN A 57 11.51 -7.86 5.67
C ASN A 57 10.79 -7.05 6.74
N SER A 58 11.21 -5.81 6.96
CA SER A 58 10.77 -5.03 8.12
C SER A 58 9.98 -3.80 7.72
N TYR A 59 10.16 -3.31 6.48
CA TYR A 59 9.46 -2.13 6.00
C TYR A 59 9.24 -2.14 4.49
N LEU A 60 8.24 -1.36 4.09
CA LEU A 60 8.00 -0.85 2.75
C LEU A 60 8.61 0.55 2.61
N GLY A 61 9.61 0.71 1.75
CA GLY A 61 10.28 1.98 1.48
C GLY A 61 9.80 2.58 0.16
N LEU A 62 9.41 3.85 0.16
CA LEU A 62 9.00 4.58 -1.05
C LEU A 62 9.92 5.79 -1.27
N SER A 63 10.24 6.05 -2.55
CA SER A 63 10.85 7.31 -3.00
C SER A 63 9.72 8.24 -3.47
N GLU A 64 9.36 9.22 -2.64
CA GLU A 64 8.25 10.13 -2.86
C GLU A 64 8.76 11.55 -3.12
N GLY A 65 8.81 11.99 -4.37
CA GLY A 65 9.34 13.30 -4.77
C GLY A 65 9.22 13.50 -6.27
N TYR A 66 9.45 14.71 -6.78
CA TYR A 66 9.34 15.05 -8.21
C TYR A 66 10.71 15.19 -8.92
N ASN A 67 11.81 14.76 -8.30
CA ASN A 67 13.17 15.16 -8.73
C ASN A 67 14.27 14.10 -8.52
N SER A 68 14.00 12.79 -8.52
CA SER A 68 15.11 11.82 -8.56
C SER A 68 15.51 11.50 -10.00
N LYS A 69 16.76 11.80 -10.35
CA LYS A 69 17.38 11.37 -11.62
C LYS A 69 17.55 9.85 -11.58
N VAL A 70 16.80 9.19 -12.45
CA VAL A 70 16.80 7.75 -12.69
C VAL A 70 18.21 7.22 -12.97
N VAL A 71 18.67 6.27 -12.15
CA VAL A 71 19.75 5.33 -12.50
C VAL A 71 19.33 3.94 -12.01
N ALA A 72 18.99 3.07 -12.95
CA ALA A 72 18.68 1.67 -12.68
C ALA A 72 19.95 0.91 -12.30
N VAL A 73 19.98 0.32 -11.10
CA VAL A 73 20.95 -0.71 -10.73
C VAL A 73 20.22 -1.77 -9.91
N GLY A 74 19.97 -2.94 -10.53
CA GLY A 74 19.53 -4.12 -9.80
C GLY A 74 20.73 -4.76 -9.13
N ASN A 75 20.89 -4.56 -7.82
CA ASN A 75 21.91 -5.25 -7.04
C ASN A 75 21.24 -6.32 -6.16
N TYR A 76 21.34 -7.57 -6.62
CA TYR A 76 21.13 -8.76 -5.82
C TYR A 76 22.31 -8.89 -4.84
N SER A 77 22.08 -8.70 -3.54
CA SER A 77 23.08 -8.99 -2.50
C SER A 77 22.65 -10.19 -1.67
N ASP A 78 23.40 -11.28 -1.82
CA ASP A 78 23.19 -12.60 -1.21
C ASP A 78 23.65 -12.66 0.27
N ALA A 79 23.40 -11.60 1.04
CA ALA A 79 23.82 -11.49 2.44
C ALA A 79 22.60 -11.44 3.36
N SER A 80 22.15 -12.64 3.74
CA SER A 80 21.20 -12.99 4.80
C SER A 80 19.93 -12.12 4.95
N ASN A 81 18.78 -12.71 4.67
CA ASN A 81 17.45 -12.21 5.03
C ASN A 81 16.94 -10.96 4.30
N LEU A 82 17.53 -10.45 3.21
CA LEU A 82 16.97 -9.29 2.50
C LEU A 82 16.34 -9.72 1.15
N VAL A 83 15.00 -9.70 1.03
CA VAL A 83 14.37 -9.73 -0.31
C VAL A 83 14.28 -8.27 -0.75
N VAL A 84 15.35 -7.72 -1.34
CA VAL A 84 15.31 -6.38 -1.93
C VAL A 84 14.74 -6.51 -3.34
N LEU A 85 13.46 -6.18 -3.49
CA LEU A 85 12.91 -5.81 -4.79
C LEU A 85 12.96 -4.29 -4.85
N SER A 86 13.88 -3.78 -5.67
CA SER A 86 14.05 -2.35 -5.92
C SER A 86 13.61 -2.02 -7.34
N ALA A 87 12.56 -1.21 -7.47
CA ALA A 87 12.20 -0.61 -8.75
C ALA A 87 12.77 0.82 -8.81
N ASN A 88 13.65 1.09 -9.78
CA ASN A 88 14.11 2.43 -10.19
C ASN A 88 14.75 3.34 -9.12
N VAL A 89 15.32 2.81 -8.02
CA VAL A 89 15.73 3.65 -6.87
C VAL A 89 17.07 3.24 -6.26
N LYS A 90 17.90 4.22 -5.86
CA LYS A 90 18.98 4.03 -4.89
C LYS A 90 18.43 4.12 -3.47
N LEU A 91 18.94 3.34 -2.53
CA LEU A 91 18.46 3.34 -1.14
C LEU A 91 18.49 4.74 -0.48
N SER A 92 19.40 5.61 -0.93
CA SER A 92 19.49 7.04 -0.54
C SER A 92 18.24 7.86 -0.88
N ASP A 93 17.47 7.44 -1.88
CA ASP A 93 16.34 8.20 -2.40
C ASP A 93 15.03 7.78 -1.70
N ILE A 94 15.07 6.74 -0.85
CA ILE A 94 13.93 6.34 0.01
C ILE A 94 13.77 7.37 1.13
N ASN A 95 12.72 8.18 1.03
CA ASN A 95 12.39 9.22 2.00
C ASN A 95 11.16 8.91 2.86
N SER A 96 10.39 7.88 2.48
CA SER A 96 9.24 7.37 3.26
C SER A 96 9.44 5.90 3.58
N ARG A 97 9.34 5.52 4.87
CA ARG A 97 9.42 4.12 5.32
C ARG A 97 8.18 3.75 6.14
N TYR A 98 7.52 2.67 5.77
CA TYR A 98 6.36 2.12 6.46
C TYR A 98 6.74 0.76 7.04
N TYR A 99 7.04 0.72 8.33
CA TYR A 99 7.44 -0.50 9.02
C TYR A 99 6.25 -1.43 9.21
N PHE A 100 6.40 -2.70 8.87
CA PHE A 100 5.28 -3.65 8.90
C PHE A 100 4.77 -3.89 10.32
N ASN A 101 5.65 -3.88 11.31
CA ASN A 101 5.28 -4.02 12.72
C ASN A 101 4.62 -2.77 13.33
N SER A 102 4.56 -1.64 12.61
CA SER A 102 3.86 -0.41 13.02
C SER A 102 2.55 -0.18 12.26
N ILE A 103 2.15 -1.13 11.40
CA ILE A 103 0.86 -1.11 10.72
C ILE A 103 -0.16 -1.71 11.69
N SER A 104 -1.19 -0.96 12.06
CA SER A 104 -2.27 -1.47 12.93
C SER A 104 -3.41 -2.09 12.13
N ALA A 105 -3.69 -1.56 10.94
CA ALA A 105 -4.77 -2.04 10.09
C ALA A 105 -4.52 -1.73 8.61
N LEU A 106 -5.03 -2.63 7.77
CA LEU A 106 -5.16 -2.50 6.32
C LEU A 106 -6.63 -2.50 5.97
N GLU A 107 -7.16 -1.38 5.52
CA GLU A 107 -8.58 -1.25 5.21
C GLU A 107 -8.81 -1.04 3.72
N LEU A 108 -9.77 -1.78 3.16
CA LEU A 108 -10.17 -1.65 1.77
C LEU A 108 -11.40 -0.75 1.66
N TYR A 109 -11.33 0.22 0.77
CA TYR A 109 -12.46 1.07 0.40
C TYR A 109 -12.71 1.01 -1.10
N SER A 110 -13.97 1.14 -1.50
CA SER A 110 -14.38 1.37 -2.88
C SER A 110 -14.95 2.78 -3.01
N LYS A 111 -14.49 3.51 -4.03
CA LYS A 111 -15.02 4.83 -4.38
C LYS A 111 -15.02 4.98 -5.90
N ARG A 112 -16.20 5.02 -6.50
CA ARG A 112 -16.36 4.95 -7.97
C ARG A 112 -15.65 3.69 -8.48
N ASP A 113 -14.83 3.80 -9.52
CA ASP A 113 -14.10 2.67 -10.12
C ASP A 113 -12.75 2.37 -9.44
N TRP A 114 -12.51 2.93 -8.25
CA TRP A 114 -11.26 2.76 -7.52
C TRP A 114 -11.45 1.95 -6.26
N PHE A 115 -10.52 1.03 -6.06
CA PHE A 115 -10.22 0.39 -4.79
C PHE A 115 -9.04 1.10 -4.14
N ILE A 116 -9.25 1.52 -2.89
CA ILE A 116 -8.32 2.32 -2.10
C ILE A 116 -7.95 1.51 -0.87
N ILE A 117 -6.70 1.07 -0.79
CA ILE A 117 -6.15 0.41 0.39
C ILE A 117 -5.60 1.50 1.30
N GLN A 118 -6.06 1.56 2.54
CA GLN A 118 -5.57 2.50 3.56
C GLN A 118 -4.68 1.77 4.55
N LEU A 119 -3.46 2.27 4.69
CA LEU A 119 -2.52 1.86 5.73
C LEU A 119 -2.76 2.71 6.96
N LYS A 120 -3.03 2.09 8.11
CA LYS A 120 -3.19 2.78 9.39
C LYS A 120 -2.08 2.44 10.36
N ASN A 121 -1.65 3.43 11.14
CA ASN A 121 -0.74 3.23 12.27
C ASN A 121 -1.49 2.98 13.58
N ASP A 122 -0.77 2.76 14.67
CA ASP A 122 -1.36 2.48 15.99
C ASP A 122 -2.25 3.60 16.53
N GLU A 123 -2.03 4.84 16.08
CA GLU A 123 -2.90 5.99 16.36
C GLU A 123 -4.21 6.00 15.53
N LYS A 124 -4.46 4.94 14.75
CA LYS A 124 -5.59 4.80 13.81
C LYS A 124 -5.60 5.85 12.70
N ARG A 125 -4.48 6.55 12.47
CA ARG A 125 -4.32 7.54 11.41
C ARG A 125 -3.93 6.85 10.11
N VAL A 126 -4.49 7.32 8.99
CA VAL A 126 -4.11 6.85 7.66
C VAL A 126 -2.76 7.44 7.28
N THR A 127 -1.73 6.59 7.22
CA THR A 127 -0.35 6.99 6.88
C THR A 127 -0.07 6.91 5.39
N LYS A 128 -0.69 5.96 4.67
CA LYS A 128 -0.55 5.82 3.22
C LYS A 128 -1.83 5.28 2.59
N ARG A 129 -2.02 5.63 1.31
CA ARG A 129 -3.08 5.06 0.46
C ARG A 129 -2.48 4.48 -0.80
N PHE A 130 -3.00 3.32 -1.20
CA PHE A 130 -2.69 2.68 -2.47
C PHE A 130 -3.96 2.54 -3.31
N TYR A 131 -3.82 2.67 -4.63
CA TYR A 131 -4.94 2.80 -5.56
C TYR A 131 -4.86 1.77 -6.68
N THR A 132 -5.96 1.06 -6.91
CA THR A 132 -6.08 0.15 -8.07
C THR A 132 -7.51 0.13 -8.57
N ARG A 133 -7.70 -0.25 -9.84
CA ARG A 133 -9.04 -0.46 -10.42
C ARG A 133 -9.52 -1.91 -10.28
N SER A 134 -8.64 -2.83 -9.89
CA SER A 134 -8.97 -4.25 -9.73
C SER A 134 -9.15 -4.61 -8.25
N LEU A 135 -10.33 -5.14 -7.91
CA LEU A 135 -10.62 -5.67 -6.58
C LEU A 135 -9.64 -6.78 -6.22
N GLU A 136 -9.38 -7.69 -7.16
CA GLU A 136 -8.45 -8.79 -6.97
C GLU A 136 -7.05 -8.28 -6.63
N LYS A 137 -6.53 -7.29 -7.37
CA LYS A 137 -5.22 -6.68 -7.05
C LYS A 137 -5.22 -6.03 -5.67
N ALA A 138 -6.31 -5.39 -5.27
CA ALA A 138 -6.41 -4.79 -3.94
C ALA A 138 -6.40 -5.83 -2.82
N GLN A 139 -7.12 -6.94 -3.01
CA GLN A 139 -7.16 -8.07 -2.08
C GLN A 139 -5.80 -8.76 -1.98
N ARG A 140 -5.17 -9.09 -3.11
CA ARG A 140 -3.83 -9.69 -3.15
C ARG A 140 -2.76 -8.79 -2.53
N PHE A 141 -2.89 -7.48 -2.67
CA PHE A 141 -2.02 -6.52 -1.99
C PHE A 141 -2.19 -6.60 -0.47
N ILE A 142 -3.44 -6.66 0.02
CA ILE A 142 -3.72 -6.82 1.45
C ILE A 142 -3.16 -8.14 1.96
N ASP A 143 -3.39 -9.25 1.27
CA ASP A 143 -2.83 -10.57 1.61
C ASP A 143 -1.30 -10.50 1.76
N SER A 144 -0.65 -9.87 0.78
CA SER A 144 0.81 -9.74 0.73
C SER A 144 1.33 -8.87 1.88
N MET A 145 0.70 -7.73 2.15
CA MET A 145 1.08 -6.86 3.27
C MET A 145 0.87 -7.54 4.63
N ASN A 146 -0.20 -8.33 4.80
CA ASN A 146 -0.44 -9.11 6.01
C ASN A 146 0.60 -10.22 6.19
N TYR A 147 0.98 -10.91 5.12
CA TYR A 147 2.07 -11.88 5.17
C TYR A 147 3.39 -11.23 5.59
N MET A 148 3.71 -10.06 5.04
CA MET A 148 4.92 -9.32 5.44
C MET A 148 4.86 -8.91 6.90
N GLN A 149 3.70 -8.45 7.38
CA GLN A 149 3.47 -8.10 8.78
C GLN A 149 3.63 -9.29 9.72
N SER A 150 2.99 -10.42 9.45
CA SER A 150 3.09 -11.62 10.29
C SER A 150 4.49 -12.23 10.30
N SER A 151 5.26 -12.00 9.24
CA SER A 151 6.65 -12.45 9.12
C SER A 151 7.68 -11.49 9.71
N THR A 152 7.26 -10.29 10.15
CA THR A 152 8.16 -9.26 10.70
C THR A 152 8.34 -9.44 12.20
N LYS A 153 9.57 -9.21 12.69
CA LYS A 153 9.84 -9.23 14.14
C LYS A 153 9.05 -8.12 14.87
N PRO A 154 8.51 -8.40 16.07
CA PRO A 154 7.94 -7.37 16.92
C PRO A 154 8.95 -6.27 17.24
N PHE A 155 8.44 -5.08 17.56
CA PHE A 155 9.29 -3.96 17.94
C PHE A 155 10.13 -4.30 19.20
N GLY A 156 11.44 -4.11 19.14
CA GLY A 156 12.34 -4.25 20.28
C GLY A 156 12.66 -5.68 20.72
N VAL A 157 12.43 -6.69 19.86
CA VAL A 157 12.76 -8.10 20.16
C VAL A 157 13.89 -8.58 19.24
N GLU A 158 14.97 -9.11 19.84
CA GLU A 158 16.12 -9.70 19.14
C GLU A 158 15.82 -11.07 18.51
#